data_AF-A0A1X1EYD5-F1
#
_entry.id   AF-A0A1X1EYD5-F1
#
_cell.length_a   1.000
_cell.length_b   1.000
_cell.length_c   1.000
_cell.angle_alpha   90.00
_cell.angle_beta   90.00
_cell.angle_gamma   90.00
#
_symmetry.space_group_name_H-M   'P 1'
#
loop_
_entity.id
_entity.type
_entity.pdbx_description
1 polymer ?
#
loop_
_entity_poly.entity_id
_entity_poly.type
_entity_poly.pdbx_seq_one_letter_code
_entity_poly.pdbx_strand_id
1 'polypeptide(L)'
;MALAPNRVTITSVPPQATFSAAPQKPLAAKITSVKQSHQRPTLHRSRKKKSPKPANRCLTALQAEFAAWWDKVPKTGSMVAQVEMLLLLFPPPDIEGFTIKQLHTILRSNQVNIGMSTVENALTTARTPVPATKQALIKTLWQQPPLQSDACARVQRLLPLELSPSQLRRALWNIGEDVDITLINQAQLALKEQAMAQETAWIAANLHHISDYDSVMAMLVRLQELPGYQHKTPIILRNALKNAGIPASIQTVRQARALFNTQPSQRQKDWFAANWPEVCKLMNTRGQWLEMLLNRPGRPPMTTPELWRLLHDAHVNVGISMVRKALMLVIAQPTAQRERVAQHWQQIGTEGRITLVKRLWLLLCQLDNSDITWTQIHLALKEAGEEVSDATMDHALAAFRTQIKADELAWIRAVHHRIPEQETERNKIIALLRHEGCPKPITASKLLRLLWTVGRDVSVGTILTALRIVRQQPEADIPDDDNRIVEMVLDMEEQRPASP
;
A
#
# COMPACT_ATOMS: atom_id res chain seq x y z
N MET A 1 -61.72 -24.86 1.99
CA MET A 1 -61.69 -25.22 3.42
C MET A 1 -60.53 -26.20 3.59
N ALA A 2 -59.30 -25.75 3.82
CA ALA A 2 -58.75 -25.16 5.05
C ALA A 2 -58.59 -26.20 6.17
N LEU A 3 -57.42 -26.83 6.22
CA LEU A 3 -56.91 -27.52 7.40
C LEU A 3 -55.44 -27.14 7.59
N ALA A 4 -55.20 -26.43 8.69
CA ALA A 4 -54.00 -26.44 9.49
C ALA A 4 -54.48 -26.65 10.95
N PRO A 5 -53.62 -26.90 11.95
CA PRO A 5 -52.23 -27.38 11.95
C PRO A 5 -52.07 -28.63 12.87
N ASN A 6 -50.90 -29.25 12.89
CA ASN A 6 -50.49 -30.03 14.07
C ASN A 6 -49.05 -29.70 14.48
N ARG A 7 -48.95 -29.23 15.73
CA ARG A 7 -47.73 -29.02 16.53
C ARG A 7 -46.98 -30.34 16.73
N VAL A 8 -45.66 -30.29 16.72
CA VAL A 8 -44.83 -31.25 17.48
C VAL A 8 -43.78 -30.48 18.28
N THR A 9 -43.77 -30.74 19.58
CA THR A 9 -42.88 -30.19 20.61
C THR A 9 -41.65 -31.10 20.77
N ILE A 10 -40.54 -30.48 21.14
CA ILE A 10 -39.19 -31.01 21.35
C ILE A 10 -39.11 -31.82 22.67
N THR A 11 -38.35 -32.93 22.72
CA THR A 11 -37.23 -33.22 23.67
C THR A 11 -36.92 -34.73 23.80
N SER A 12 -35.65 -35.12 23.57
CA SER A 12 -34.82 -35.87 24.54
C SER A 12 -33.44 -36.26 23.97
N VAL A 13 -32.42 -35.72 24.63
CA VAL A 13 -31.05 -36.19 24.94
C VAL A 13 -30.47 -37.42 24.20
N PRO A 14 -29.26 -37.35 23.63
CA PRO A 14 -28.48 -38.52 23.21
C PRO A 14 -27.58 -39.06 24.35
N PRO A 15 -27.29 -40.37 24.38
CA PRO A 15 -26.48 -40.98 25.43
C PRO A 15 -24.97 -40.80 25.20
N GLN A 16 -24.24 -40.69 26.31
CA GLN A 16 -22.79 -40.73 26.40
C GLN A 16 -22.25 -42.10 25.96
N ALA A 17 -21.25 -42.09 25.08
CA ALA A 17 -20.36 -43.23 24.85
C ALA A 17 -18.94 -42.86 25.32
N THR A 18 -18.56 -43.40 26.47
CA THR A 18 -17.19 -43.53 26.96
C THR A 18 -16.36 -44.38 26.00
N PHE A 19 -15.20 -43.89 25.58
CA PHE A 19 -14.12 -44.75 25.08
C PHE A 19 -12.80 -44.45 25.78
N SER A 20 -12.16 -45.56 26.10
CA SER A 20 -11.05 -45.75 27.03
C SER A 20 -9.72 -45.25 26.48
N ALA A 21 -8.80 -45.00 27.41
CA ALA A 21 -7.45 -44.51 27.22
C ALA A 21 -6.42 -45.64 26.94
N ALA A 22 -5.28 -45.20 26.41
CA ALA A 22 -3.96 -45.84 26.29
C ALA A 22 -3.62 -46.55 24.95
N PRO A 23 -2.32 -46.65 24.59
CA PRO A 23 -1.32 -45.57 24.52
C PRO A 23 -0.57 -45.51 23.17
N GLN A 24 0.12 -44.39 22.99
CA GLN A 24 0.86 -43.94 21.81
C GLN A 24 2.02 -44.87 21.39
N LYS A 25 2.15 -45.13 20.09
CA LYS A 25 3.39 -45.60 19.44
C LYS A 25 4.06 -44.44 18.69
N PRO A 26 5.34 -44.12 18.94
CA PRO A 26 6.04 -43.01 18.29
C PRO A 26 6.62 -43.45 16.95
N LEU A 27 6.27 -42.74 15.87
CA LEU A 27 6.97 -42.83 14.59
C LEU A 27 8.19 -41.92 14.65
N ALA A 28 9.36 -42.54 14.82
CA ALA A 28 10.66 -41.91 14.79
C ALA A 28 10.95 -41.27 13.42
N ALA A 29 10.84 -39.94 13.34
CA ALA A 29 11.43 -39.18 12.26
C ALA A 29 12.91 -38.94 12.57
N LYS A 30 13.80 -39.50 11.74
CA LYS A 30 15.25 -39.24 11.78
C LYS A 30 15.51 -37.77 11.49
N ILE A 31 15.80 -37.03 12.55
CA ILE A 31 16.44 -35.71 12.50
C ILE A 31 17.87 -35.93 12.00
N THR A 32 18.20 -35.35 10.84
CA THR A 32 19.60 -35.15 10.44
C THR A 32 19.88 -33.66 10.32
N SER A 33 20.63 -33.18 11.32
CA SER A 33 21.65 -32.14 11.28
C SER A 33 21.43 -30.92 10.37
N VAL A 34 21.21 -29.79 11.04
CA VAL A 34 21.55 -28.43 10.60
C VAL A 34 23.00 -28.38 10.08
N LYS A 35 23.24 -27.70 8.95
CA LYS A 35 24.52 -27.05 8.66
C LYS A 35 24.29 -25.67 8.08
N GLN A 36 25.09 -24.75 8.63
CA GLN A 36 24.99 -23.31 8.57
C GLN A 36 25.29 -22.75 7.18
N SER A 37 24.64 -21.62 6.90
CA SER A 37 24.96 -20.71 5.82
C SER A 37 26.35 -20.11 6.05
N HIS A 38 27.32 -20.47 5.20
CA HIS A 38 28.48 -19.62 4.94
C HIS A 38 28.81 -19.61 3.45
N GLN A 39 28.77 -18.40 2.91
CA GLN A 39 29.64 -17.82 1.88
C GLN A 39 29.98 -18.67 0.65
N ARG A 40 29.49 -18.20 -0.51
CA ARG A 40 29.90 -18.64 -1.86
C ARG A 40 31.40 -18.40 -2.08
N PRO A 41 32.13 -19.42 -2.54
CA PRO A 41 33.21 -19.23 -3.51
C PRO A 41 32.73 -19.74 -4.87
N THR A 42 32.98 -18.92 -5.88
CA THR A 42 32.83 -19.23 -7.31
C THR A 42 33.54 -20.53 -7.67
N LEU A 43 32.79 -21.53 -8.12
CA LEU A 43 33.35 -22.71 -8.80
C LEU A 43 32.78 -22.81 -10.21
N HIS A 44 33.70 -22.70 -11.17
CA HIS A 44 33.53 -22.99 -12.58
C HIS A 44 32.75 -24.29 -12.79
N ARG A 45 31.51 -24.15 -13.25
CA ARG A 45 30.70 -25.29 -13.67
C ARG A 45 31.24 -25.78 -15.01
N SER A 46 31.92 -26.92 -14.97
CA SER A 46 32.29 -27.70 -16.14
C SER A 46 31.08 -27.87 -17.06
N ARG A 47 31.21 -27.36 -18.28
CA ARG A 47 30.20 -27.45 -19.33
C ARG A 47 30.14 -28.93 -19.73
N LYS A 48 29.19 -29.69 -19.17
CA LYS A 48 28.83 -31.02 -19.70
C LYS A 48 28.45 -30.83 -21.17
N LYS A 49 29.33 -31.28 -22.08
CA LYS A 49 29.09 -31.38 -23.52
C LYS A 49 27.81 -32.21 -23.68
N LYS A 50 26.71 -31.56 -24.08
CA LYS A 50 25.50 -32.27 -24.52
C LYS A 50 25.91 -33.15 -25.70
N SER A 51 25.52 -34.42 -25.67
CA SER A 51 25.63 -35.31 -26.82
C SER A 51 25.04 -34.65 -28.06
N PRO A 52 25.60 -34.86 -29.27
CA PRO A 52 25.02 -34.32 -30.49
C PRO A 52 23.60 -34.85 -30.61
N LYS A 53 22.60 -33.97 -30.64
CA LYS A 53 21.24 -34.37 -31.00
C LYS A 53 21.32 -34.99 -32.41
N PRO A 54 20.61 -36.10 -32.68
CA PRO A 54 20.55 -36.67 -34.02
C PRO A 54 20.09 -35.58 -35.00
N ALA A 55 20.74 -35.53 -36.18
CA ALA A 55 20.39 -34.56 -37.21
C ALA A 55 18.91 -34.71 -37.56
N ASN A 56 18.16 -33.61 -37.53
CA ASN A 56 16.75 -33.61 -37.88
C ASN A 56 16.63 -33.97 -39.37
N ARG A 57 16.12 -35.18 -39.67
CA ARG A 57 16.00 -35.72 -41.03
C ARG A 57 15.14 -34.78 -41.90
N CYS A 58 14.10 -34.18 -41.34
CA CYS A 58 13.21 -33.26 -42.05
C CYS A 58 13.89 -31.91 -42.33
N LEU A 59 14.77 -31.44 -41.46
CA LEU A 59 15.56 -30.23 -41.73
C LEU A 59 16.59 -30.47 -42.85
N THR A 60 17.15 -31.67 -42.90
CA THR A 60 18.06 -32.09 -43.98
C THR A 60 17.32 -32.25 -45.30
N ALA A 61 16.11 -32.83 -45.26
CA ALA A 61 15.22 -32.94 -46.43
C ALA A 61 14.75 -31.57 -46.93
N LEU A 62 14.35 -30.66 -46.03
CA LEU A 62 14.00 -29.29 -46.40
C LEU A 62 15.18 -28.55 -47.03
N GLN A 63 16.41 -28.78 -46.53
CA GLN A 63 17.60 -28.17 -47.10
C GLN A 63 17.96 -28.74 -48.49
N ALA A 64 17.76 -30.04 -48.69
CA ALA A 64 18.05 -30.72 -49.96
C ALA A 64 17.01 -30.41 -51.06
N GLU A 65 15.73 -30.31 -50.68
CA GLU A 65 14.60 -30.21 -51.61
C GLU A 65 13.77 -28.93 -51.39
N PHE A 66 14.42 -27.83 -50.98
CA PHE A 66 13.71 -26.60 -50.61
C PHE A 66 12.72 -26.13 -51.68
N ALA A 67 13.15 -26.10 -52.95
CA ALA A 67 12.31 -25.68 -54.06
C ALA A 67 11.01 -26.51 -54.17
N ALA A 68 11.12 -27.84 -54.05
CA ALA A 68 9.97 -28.74 -54.14
C ALA A 68 8.97 -28.57 -52.99
N TRP A 69 9.45 -28.22 -51.78
CA TRP A 69 8.58 -27.89 -50.65
C TRP A 69 7.98 -26.50 -50.78
N TRP A 70 8.77 -25.53 -51.24
CA TRP A 70 8.35 -24.15 -51.42
C TRP A 70 7.29 -24.00 -52.51
N ASP A 71 7.37 -24.79 -53.59
CA ASP A 71 6.37 -24.80 -54.66
C ASP A 71 4.99 -25.30 -54.19
N LYS A 72 4.92 -26.04 -53.07
CA LYS A 72 3.66 -26.47 -52.45
C LYS A 72 3.03 -25.37 -51.58
N VAL A 73 3.76 -24.31 -51.27
CA VAL A 73 3.27 -23.20 -50.46
C VAL A 73 2.49 -22.23 -51.36
N PRO A 74 1.23 -21.90 -51.03
CA PRO A 74 0.49 -20.88 -51.75
C PRO A 74 1.25 -19.55 -51.77
N LYS A 75 1.36 -18.92 -52.94
CA LYS A 75 2.02 -17.59 -53.09
C LYS A 75 1.13 -16.42 -52.62
N THR A 76 0.10 -16.73 -51.83
CA THR A 76 -0.85 -15.76 -51.26
C THR A 76 -0.47 -15.44 -49.82
N GLY A 77 -0.88 -14.26 -49.35
CA GLY A 77 -0.61 -13.83 -47.97
C GLY A 77 0.80 -13.27 -47.74
N SER A 78 1.11 -12.98 -46.48
CA SER A 78 2.41 -12.41 -46.07
C SER A 78 3.55 -13.45 -46.14
N MET A 79 4.80 -12.98 -46.18
CA MET A 79 5.95 -13.91 -46.15
C MET A 79 6.00 -14.72 -44.83
N VAL A 80 5.46 -14.18 -43.74
CA VAL A 80 5.30 -14.91 -42.47
C VAL A 80 4.32 -16.07 -42.63
N ALA A 81 3.18 -15.83 -43.28
CA ALA A 81 2.18 -16.84 -43.59
C ALA A 81 2.73 -17.96 -44.47
N GLN A 82 3.53 -17.61 -45.48
CA GLN A 82 4.17 -18.59 -46.37
C GLN A 82 5.17 -19.47 -45.62
N VAL A 83 5.97 -18.89 -44.72
CA VAL A 83 6.92 -19.63 -43.88
C VAL A 83 6.19 -20.51 -42.86
N GLU A 84 5.10 -20.04 -42.27
CA GLU A 84 4.24 -20.88 -41.42
C GLU A 84 3.68 -22.05 -42.22
N MET A 85 3.09 -21.80 -43.39
CA MET A 85 2.57 -22.84 -44.28
C MET A 85 3.61 -23.89 -44.64
N LEU A 86 4.82 -23.46 -44.99
CA LEU A 86 5.95 -24.37 -45.21
C LEU A 86 6.18 -25.28 -44.00
N LEU A 87 6.18 -24.72 -42.79
CA LEU A 87 6.38 -25.48 -41.56
C LEU A 87 5.22 -26.45 -41.28
N LEU A 88 4.00 -26.08 -41.65
CA LEU A 88 2.81 -26.92 -41.45
C LEU A 88 2.73 -28.13 -42.38
N LEU A 89 3.55 -28.17 -43.43
CA LEU A 89 3.72 -29.37 -44.28
C LEU A 89 4.48 -30.49 -43.56
N PHE A 90 5.13 -30.19 -42.42
CA PHE A 90 5.87 -31.16 -41.63
C PHE A 90 5.06 -31.64 -40.41
N PRO A 91 5.22 -32.89 -39.97
CA PRO A 91 4.62 -33.38 -38.73
C PRO A 91 5.08 -32.59 -37.51
N PRO A 92 4.23 -32.40 -36.47
CA PRO A 92 4.61 -31.72 -35.22
C PRO A 92 5.92 -32.19 -34.57
N PRO A 93 6.22 -33.50 -34.42
CA PRO A 93 7.47 -33.95 -33.79
C PRO A 93 8.71 -33.53 -34.58
N ASP A 94 8.59 -33.32 -35.89
CA ASP A 94 9.71 -32.94 -36.74
C ASP A 94 10.00 -31.44 -36.66
N ILE A 95 8.95 -30.61 -36.51
CA ILE A 95 9.07 -29.15 -36.35
C ILE A 95 9.72 -28.79 -35.01
N GLU A 96 9.51 -29.57 -33.94
CA GLU A 96 10.13 -29.33 -32.62
C GLU A 96 11.67 -29.31 -32.70
N GLY A 97 12.25 -30.07 -33.63
CA GLY A 97 13.70 -30.15 -33.81
C GLY A 97 14.32 -28.97 -34.56
N PHE A 98 13.54 -28.06 -35.14
CA PHE A 98 14.07 -26.92 -35.89
C PHE A 98 14.69 -25.88 -34.95
N THR A 99 15.73 -25.17 -35.38
CA THR A 99 16.18 -23.96 -34.67
C THR A 99 15.95 -22.74 -35.53
N ILE A 100 15.68 -21.60 -34.89
CA ILE A 100 15.46 -20.32 -35.58
C ILE A 100 16.64 -20.03 -36.53
N LYS A 101 17.87 -20.23 -36.05
CA LYS A 101 19.09 -20.03 -36.86
C LYS A 101 19.15 -20.94 -38.08
N GLN A 102 18.88 -22.24 -37.93
CA GLN A 102 18.95 -23.18 -39.05
C GLN A 102 17.90 -22.87 -40.12
N LEU A 103 16.65 -22.63 -39.69
CA LEU A 103 15.57 -22.31 -40.62
C LEU A 103 15.82 -20.98 -41.33
N HIS A 104 16.27 -19.95 -40.61
CA HIS A 104 16.63 -18.66 -41.20
C HIS A 104 17.78 -18.80 -42.21
N THR A 105 18.80 -19.60 -41.93
CA THR A 105 19.89 -19.87 -42.89
C THR A 105 19.36 -20.55 -44.14
N ILE A 106 18.51 -21.57 -44.02
CA ILE A 106 17.92 -22.27 -45.17
C ILE A 106 17.10 -21.30 -46.03
N LEU A 107 16.23 -20.50 -45.41
CA LEU A 107 15.39 -19.53 -46.11
C LEU A 107 16.23 -18.48 -46.84
N ARG A 108 17.26 -17.93 -46.17
CA ARG A 108 18.17 -16.94 -46.76
C ARG A 108 19.00 -17.50 -47.91
N SER A 109 19.52 -18.73 -47.79
CA SER A 109 20.26 -19.39 -48.86
C SER A 109 19.42 -19.64 -50.11
N ASN A 110 18.10 -19.69 -49.97
CA ASN A 110 17.14 -19.85 -51.06
C ASN A 110 16.42 -18.53 -51.42
N GLN A 111 17.05 -17.38 -51.17
CA GLN A 111 16.56 -16.04 -51.54
C GLN A 111 15.24 -15.59 -50.86
N VAL A 112 14.81 -16.26 -49.77
CA VAL A 112 13.69 -15.81 -48.95
C VAL A 112 14.20 -14.86 -47.87
N ASN A 113 14.06 -13.55 -48.10
CA ASN A 113 14.54 -12.50 -47.20
C ASN A 113 13.52 -12.17 -46.10
N ILE A 114 13.76 -12.67 -44.89
CA ILE A 114 12.94 -12.40 -43.70
C ILE A 114 13.80 -12.19 -42.45
N GLY A 115 13.25 -11.53 -41.44
CA GLY A 115 13.92 -11.34 -40.16
C GLY A 115 13.93 -12.61 -39.29
N MET A 116 14.90 -12.71 -38.38
CA MET A 116 14.97 -13.79 -37.38
C MET A 116 13.71 -13.85 -36.49
N SER A 117 13.12 -12.70 -36.14
CA SER A 117 11.89 -12.62 -35.35
C SER A 117 10.68 -13.20 -36.08
N THR A 118 10.61 -13.03 -37.41
CA THR A 118 9.59 -13.66 -38.26
C THR A 118 9.69 -15.17 -38.22
N VAL A 119 10.92 -15.71 -38.31
CA VAL A 119 11.19 -17.15 -38.23
C VAL A 119 10.81 -17.69 -36.86
N GLU A 120 11.13 -16.96 -35.79
CA GLU A 120 10.76 -17.30 -34.43
C GLU A 120 9.24 -17.35 -34.23
N ASN A 121 8.51 -16.34 -34.69
CA ASN A 121 7.05 -16.30 -34.63
C ASN A 121 6.44 -17.46 -35.41
N ALA A 122 6.90 -17.72 -36.64
CA ALA A 122 6.39 -18.79 -37.48
C ALA A 122 6.59 -20.18 -36.85
N LEU A 123 7.79 -20.44 -36.31
CA LEU A 123 8.07 -21.66 -35.56
C LEU A 123 7.21 -21.78 -34.30
N THR A 124 7.00 -20.68 -33.59
CA THR A 124 6.16 -20.64 -32.38
C THR A 124 4.72 -21.00 -32.74
N THR A 125 4.13 -20.35 -33.75
CA THR A 125 2.78 -20.67 -34.26
C THR A 125 2.67 -22.13 -34.70
N ALA A 126 3.61 -22.61 -35.51
CA ALA A 126 3.57 -23.97 -36.06
C ALA A 126 3.64 -25.06 -34.99
N ARG A 127 4.43 -24.84 -33.93
CA ARG A 127 4.58 -25.77 -32.80
C ARG A 127 3.46 -25.72 -31.78
N THR A 128 2.66 -24.66 -31.81
CA THR A 128 1.67 -24.43 -30.79
C THR A 128 0.49 -25.40 -30.96
N PRO A 129 0.21 -26.27 -29.98
CA PRO A 129 -0.96 -27.13 -30.04
C PRO A 129 -2.23 -26.32 -29.77
N VAL A 130 -3.27 -26.57 -30.55
CA VAL A 130 -4.62 -26.02 -30.32
C VAL A 130 -5.52 -27.14 -29.80
N PRO A 131 -6.10 -27.01 -28.60
CA PRO A 131 -7.05 -27.99 -28.08
C PRO A 131 -8.23 -28.18 -29.04
N ALA A 132 -8.61 -29.43 -29.33
CA ALA A 132 -9.68 -29.74 -30.29
C ALA A 132 -11.02 -29.08 -29.93
N THR A 133 -11.34 -28.98 -28.63
CA THR A 133 -12.54 -28.28 -28.12
C THR A 133 -12.53 -26.80 -28.48
N LYS A 134 -11.39 -26.12 -28.28
CA LYS A 134 -11.21 -24.71 -28.64
C LYS A 134 -11.20 -24.51 -30.16
N GLN A 135 -10.62 -25.44 -30.92
CA GLN A 135 -10.64 -25.42 -32.38
C GLN A 135 -12.06 -25.49 -32.95
N ALA A 136 -12.90 -26.39 -32.40
CA ALA A 136 -14.30 -26.50 -32.78
C ALA A 136 -15.08 -25.21 -32.45
N LEU A 137 -14.88 -24.66 -31.26
CA LEU A 137 -15.50 -23.39 -30.84
C LEU A 137 -15.10 -22.22 -31.74
N ILE A 138 -13.83 -22.10 -32.12
CA ILE A 138 -13.37 -21.06 -33.05
C ILE A 138 -14.09 -21.18 -34.38
N LYS A 139 -14.16 -22.39 -34.96
CA LYS A 139 -14.86 -22.63 -36.22
C LYS A 139 -16.31 -22.17 -36.14
N THR A 140 -17.01 -22.51 -35.06
CA THR A 140 -18.41 -22.10 -34.83
C THR A 140 -18.54 -20.58 -34.68
N LEU A 141 -17.77 -19.97 -33.77
CA LEU A 141 -17.87 -18.53 -33.47
C LEU A 141 -17.45 -17.66 -34.66
N TRP A 142 -16.49 -18.12 -35.45
CA TRP A 142 -16.04 -17.40 -36.65
C TRP A 142 -17.11 -17.36 -37.74
N GLN A 143 -17.90 -18.43 -37.86
CA GLN A 143 -18.97 -18.56 -38.87
C GLN A 143 -20.33 -18.06 -38.37
N GLN A 144 -20.45 -17.64 -37.10
CA GLN A 144 -21.73 -17.19 -36.53
C GLN A 144 -22.17 -15.82 -37.08
N PRO A 145 -23.41 -15.70 -37.58
CA PRO A 145 -23.97 -14.42 -38.02
C PRO A 145 -24.32 -13.49 -36.83
N PRO A 146 -24.29 -12.17 -37.04
CA PRO A 146 -23.92 -11.48 -38.27
C PRO A 146 -22.40 -11.60 -38.53
N LEU A 147 -22.02 -11.93 -39.77
CA LEU A 147 -20.62 -11.86 -40.17
C LEU A 147 -20.21 -10.39 -40.13
N GLN A 148 -19.42 -10.01 -39.13
CA GLN A 148 -18.79 -8.70 -39.11
C GLN A 148 -17.87 -8.59 -40.33
N SER A 149 -17.98 -7.49 -41.09
CA SER A 149 -17.11 -7.22 -42.24
C SER A 149 -15.66 -6.96 -41.82
N ASP A 150 -15.47 -6.46 -40.59
CA ASP A 150 -14.15 -6.18 -40.03
C ASP A 150 -13.52 -7.42 -39.39
N ALA A 151 -12.34 -7.82 -39.89
CA ALA A 151 -11.55 -8.91 -39.36
C ALA A 151 -11.12 -8.67 -37.90
N CYS A 152 -10.87 -7.42 -37.50
CA CYS A 152 -10.52 -7.09 -36.12
C CYS A 152 -11.69 -7.39 -35.17
N ALA A 153 -12.91 -6.94 -35.51
CA ALA A 153 -14.12 -7.22 -34.74
C ALA A 153 -14.41 -8.74 -34.65
N ARG A 154 -14.21 -9.50 -35.74
CA ARG A 154 -14.37 -10.98 -35.71
C ARG A 154 -13.36 -11.64 -34.77
N VAL A 155 -12.11 -11.18 -34.78
CA VAL A 155 -11.07 -11.67 -33.86
C VAL A 155 -11.42 -11.31 -32.41
N GLN A 156 -11.98 -10.13 -32.15
CA GLN A 156 -12.41 -9.73 -30.80
C GLN A 156 -13.42 -10.72 -30.19
N ARG A 157 -14.33 -11.30 -30.98
CA ARG A 157 -15.28 -12.34 -30.50
C ARG A 157 -14.60 -13.62 -30.03
N LEU A 158 -13.40 -13.92 -30.51
CA LEU A 158 -12.65 -15.11 -30.15
C LEU A 158 -11.78 -14.91 -28.91
N LEU A 159 -11.52 -13.66 -28.50
CA LEU A 159 -10.66 -13.35 -27.36
C LEU A 159 -11.13 -13.91 -26.00
N PRO A 160 -12.45 -14.02 -25.71
CA PRO A 160 -12.94 -14.67 -24.49
C PRO A 160 -12.57 -16.16 -24.37
N LEU A 161 -12.05 -16.80 -25.42
CA LEU A 161 -11.56 -18.17 -25.36
C LEU A 161 -10.22 -18.30 -24.64
N GLU A 162 -9.59 -17.21 -24.22
CA GLU A 162 -8.33 -17.17 -23.45
C GLU A 162 -7.16 -17.94 -24.11
N LEU A 163 -7.09 -17.87 -25.44
CA LEU A 163 -6.00 -18.45 -26.21
C LEU A 163 -4.83 -17.47 -26.33
N SER A 164 -3.61 -17.97 -26.32
CA SER A 164 -2.44 -17.16 -26.68
C SER A 164 -2.53 -16.70 -28.15
N PRO A 165 -1.88 -15.57 -28.53
CA PRO A 165 -1.91 -15.09 -29.91
C PRO A 165 -1.48 -16.14 -30.94
N SER A 166 -0.45 -16.94 -30.62
CA SER A 166 0.02 -18.04 -31.47
C SER A 166 -1.00 -19.18 -31.57
N GLN A 167 -1.71 -19.52 -30.50
CA GLN A 167 -2.80 -20.51 -30.53
C GLN A 167 -3.97 -20.02 -31.40
N LEU A 168 -4.34 -18.75 -31.25
CA LEU A 168 -5.44 -18.17 -32.01
C LEU A 168 -5.10 -18.08 -33.51
N ARG A 169 -3.88 -17.63 -33.86
CA ARG A 169 -3.38 -17.64 -35.24
C ARG A 169 -3.37 -19.05 -35.82
N ARG A 170 -2.85 -20.03 -35.08
CA ARG A 170 -2.83 -21.44 -35.49
C ARG A 170 -4.24 -22.01 -35.71
N ALA A 171 -5.18 -21.63 -34.86
CA ALA A 171 -6.55 -22.12 -34.93
C ALA A 171 -7.36 -21.49 -36.08
N LEU A 172 -7.14 -20.21 -36.36
CA LEU A 172 -7.69 -19.50 -37.52
C LEU A 172 -7.12 -20.08 -38.82
N TRP A 173 -5.84 -20.42 -38.83
CA TRP A 173 -5.22 -21.13 -39.94
C TRP A 173 -5.87 -22.48 -40.23
N ASN A 174 -6.16 -23.27 -39.19
CA ASN A 174 -6.81 -24.58 -39.34
C ASN A 174 -8.23 -24.50 -39.94
N ILE A 175 -8.85 -23.32 -39.98
CA ILE A 175 -10.14 -23.08 -40.65
C ILE A 175 -10.00 -22.32 -41.97
N GLY A 176 -8.77 -22.07 -42.44
CA GLY A 176 -8.48 -21.43 -43.74
C GLY A 176 -8.37 -19.92 -43.72
N GLU A 177 -8.23 -19.29 -42.56
CA GLU A 177 -8.25 -17.83 -42.40
C GLU A 177 -6.84 -17.28 -42.09
N ASP A 178 -6.33 -16.38 -42.95
CA ASP A 178 -5.01 -15.75 -42.78
C ASP A 178 -5.14 -14.43 -42.01
N VAL A 179 -5.14 -14.53 -40.68
CA VAL A 179 -5.18 -13.38 -39.77
C VAL A 179 -3.82 -13.15 -39.13
N ASP A 180 -3.18 -12.02 -39.44
CA ASP A 180 -1.88 -11.66 -38.87
C ASP A 180 -1.90 -11.57 -37.34
N ILE A 181 -0.81 -12.00 -36.71
CA ILE A 181 -0.58 -11.89 -35.27
C ILE A 181 -0.61 -10.43 -34.82
N THR A 182 -0.24 -9.49 -35.70
CA THR A 182 -0.35 -8.05 -35.46
C THR A 182 -1.82 -7.63 -35.27
N LEU A 183 -2.73 -8.10 -36.12
CA LEU A 183 -4.17 -7.85 -36.00
C LEU A 183 -4.74 -8.49 -34.73
N ILE A 184 -4.29 -9.69 -34.37
CA ILE A 184 -4.69 -10.34 -33.10
C ILE A 184 -4.28 -9.47 -31.90
N ASN A 185 -3.05 -8.95 -31.92
CA ASN A 185 -2.56 -8.07 -30.87
C ASN A 185 -3.32 -6.73 -30.83
N GLN A 186 -3.66 -6.16 -32.00
CA GLN A 186 -4.49 -4.95 -32.09
C GLN A 186 -5.89 -5.18 -31.54
N ALA A 187 -6.54 -6.30 -31.88
CA ALA A 187 -7.84 -6.68 -31.36
C ALA A 187 -7.81 -6.85 -29.83
N GLN A 188 -6.75 -7.46 -29.29
CA GLN A 188 -6.54 -7.58 -27.84
C GLN A 188 -6.37 -6.23 -27.15
N LEU A 189 -5.65 -5.30 -27.78
CA LEU A 189 -5.46 -3.95 -27.26
C LEU A 189 -6.78 -3.17 -27.27
N ALA A 190 -7.49 -3.18 -28.39
CA ALA A 190 -8.77 -2.49 -28.54
C ALA A 190 -9.83 -3.01 -27.54
N LEU A 191 -9.89 -4.33 -27.28
CA LEU A 191 -10.78 -4.89 -26.27
C LEU A 191 -10.42 -4.39 -24.85
N LYS A 192 -9.12 -4.29 -24.53
CA LYS A 192 -8.67 -3.75 -23.24
C LYS A 192 -9.02 -2.26 -23.09
N GLU A 193 -8.89 -1.49 -24.16
CA GLU A 193 -9.26 -0.06 -24.17
C GLU A 193 -10.77 0.13 -24.01
N GLN A 194 -11.58 -0.67 -24.71
CA GLN A 194 -13.04 -0.61 -24.59
C GLN A 194 -13.53 -1.02 -23.19
N ALA A 195 -12.91 -2.06 -22.60
CA ALA A 195 -13.17 -2.44 -21.22
C ALA A 195 -12.83 -1.30 -20.25
N MET A 196 -11.66 -0.66 -20.42
CA MET A 196 -11.28 0.52 -19.63
C MET A 196 -12.25 1.70 -19.79
N ALA A 197 -12.79 1.94 -20.98
CA ALA A 197 -13.74 3.01 -21.23
C ALA A 197 -15.09 2.76 -20.54
N GLN A 198 -15.64 1.55 -20.66
CA GLN A 198 -16.87 1.16 -19.95
C GLN A 198 -16.72 1.23 -18.43
N GLU A 199 -15.56 0.85 -17.92
CA GLU A 199 -15.25 0.89 -16.49
C GLU A 199 -15.05 2.30 -15.96
N THR A 200 -14.41 3.16 -16.76
CA THR A 200 -14.29 4.59 -16.44
C THR A 200 -15.67 5.26 -16.41
N ALA A 201 -16.56 4.93 -17.36
CA ALA A 201 -17.92 5.44 -17.39
C ALA A 201 -18.75 4.96 -16.19
N TRP A 202 -18.62 3.68 -15.79
CA TRP A 202 -19.29 3.16 -14.59
C TRP A 202 -18.80 3.88 -13.32
N ILE A 203 -17.50 4.08 -13.18
CA ILE A 203 -16.92 4.75 -12.00
C ILE A 203 -17.35 6.22 -11.96
N ALA A 204 -17.33 6.94 -13.09
CA ALA A 204 -17.83 8.31 -13.17
C ALA A 204 -19.31 8.42 -12.78
N ALA A 205 -20.16 7.49 -13.26
CA ALA A 205 -21.58 7.47 -12.93
C ALA A 205 -21.86 7.21 -11.43
N ASN A 206 -21.02 6.39 -10.79
CA ASN A 206 -21.22 6.01 -9.38
C ASN A 206 -20.47 6.91 -8.38
N LEU A 207 -19.44 7.64 -8.82
CA LEU A 207 -18.68 8.57 -7.97
C LEU A 207 -19.56 9.70 -7.43
N HIS A 208 -20.53 10.18 -8.22
CA HIS A 208 -21.48 11.21 -7.80
C HIS A 208 -22.37 10.79 -6.61
N HIS A 209 -22.54 9.49 -6.37
CA HIS A 209 -23.34 8.97 -5.25
C HIS A 209 -22.52 8.74 -3.97
N ILE A 210 -21.20 8.94 -4.00
CA ILE A 210 -20.27 8.58 -2.93
C ILE A 210 -19.32 9.76 -2.61
N SER A 211 -19.55 10.95 -3.17
CA SER A 211 -18.70 12.12 -2.98
C SER A 211 -18.71 12.70 -1.56
N ASP A 212 -19.70 12.34 -0.74
CA ASP A 212 -19.89 12.92 0.61
C ASP A 212 -18.91 12.39 1.67
N TYR A 213 -17.98 11.50 1.30
CA TYR A 213 -17.00 10.95 2.22
C TYR A 213 -15.71 11.79 2.22
N ASP A 214 -15.36 12.37 3.39
CA ASP A 214 -14.11 13.13 3.60
C ASP A 214 -12.82 12.31 3.33
N SER A 215 -12.90 10.98 3.25
CA SER A 215 -11.71 10.14 3.01
C SER A 215 -11.80 9.33 1.72
N VAL A 216 -10.75 9.43 0.90
CA VAL A 216 -10.55 8.61 -0.30
C VAL A 216 -10.66 7.11 0.03
N MET A 217 -10.20 6.69 1.22
CA MET A 217 -10.29 5.29 1.62
C MET A 217 -11.73 4.81 1.83
N ALA A 218 -12.58 5.60 2.51
CA ALA A 218 -13.99 5.28 2.70
C ALA A 218 -14.74 5.26 1.36
N MET A 219 -14.52 6.26 0.52
CA MET A 219 -15.06 6.33 -0.84
C MET A 219 -14.68 5.07 -1.65
N LEU A 220 -13.41 4.67 -1.60
CA LEU A 220 -12.92 3.50 -2.32
C LEU A 220 -13.46 2.18 -1.78
N VAL A 221 -13.81 2.08 -0.50
CA VAL A 221 -14.46 0.88 0.06
C VAL A 221 -15.92 0.83 -0.37
N ARG A 222 -16.62 1.97 -0.31
CA ARG A 222 -18.03 2.08 -0.72
C ARG A 222 -18.25 1.83 -2.20
N LEU A 223 -17.32 2.26 -3.07
CA LEU A 223 -17.33 1.91 -4.50
C LEU A 223 -17.31 0.39 -4.74
N GLN A 224 -16.72 -0.40 -3.83
CA GLN A 224 -16.66 -1.86 -3.96
C GLN A 224 -17.92 -2.56 -3.44
N GLU A 225 -18.71 -1.89 -2.62
CA GLU A 225 -20.01 -2.36 -2.14
C GLU A 225 -21.10 -2.23 -3.21
N LEU A 226 -20.89 -1.39 -4.22
CA LEU A 226 -21.85 -1.20 -5.29
C LEU A 226 -21.94 -2.42 -6.23
N PRO A 227 -23.15 -2.74 -6.71
CA PRO A 227 -23.36 -3.85 -7.63
C PRO A 227 -22.59 -3.62 -8.95
N GLY A 228 -21.87 -4.64 -9.41
CA GLY A 228 -21.06 -4.59 -10.63
C GLY A 228 -19.55 -4.42 -10.42
N TYR A 229 -19.10 -4.09 -9.20
CA TYR A 229 -17.66 -3.96 -8.90
C TYR A 229 -16.95 -5.32 -8.68
N GLN A 230 -17.69 -6.39 -8.35
CA GLN A 230 -17.15 -7.68 -7.89
C GLN A 230 -16.19 -8.38 -8.88
N HIS A 231 -16.22 -8.00 -10.17
CA HIS A 231 -15.35 -8.55 -11.23
C HIS A 231 -14.20 -7.62 -11.64
N LYS A 232 -13.98 -6.49 -10.95
CA LYS A 232 -13.05 -5.44 -11.37
C LYS A 232 -11.66 -5.61 -10.75
N THR A 233 -10.60 -5.32 -11.51
CA THR A 233 -9.22 -5.39 -11.01
C THR A 233 -8.78 -4.08 -10.35
N PRO A 234 -7.82 -4.09 -9.40
CA PRO A 234 -7.31 -2.87 -8.78
C PRO A 234 -6.68 -1.88 -9.76
N ILE A 235 -6.12 -2.37 -10.87
CA ILE A 235 -5.48 -1.54 -11.91
C ILE A 235 -6.53 -0.72 -12.66
N ILE A 236 -7.65 -1.37 -12.98
CA ILE A 236 -8.80 -0.76 -13.64
C ILE A 236 -9.36 0.39 -12.78
N LEU A 237 -9.62 0.12 -11.49
CA LEU A 237 -10.12 1.14 -10.57
C LEU A 237 -9.15 2.33 -10.46
N ARG A 238 -7.84 2.07 -10.34
CA ARG A 238 -6.82 3.13 -10.28
C ARG A 238 -6.80 4.00 -11.54
N ASN A 239 -6.92 3.41 -12.73
CA ASN A 239 -6.92 4.15 -13.99
C ASN A 239 -8.19 4.98 -14.16
N ALA A 240 -9.34 4.43 -13.81
CA ALA A 240 -10.61 5.15 -13.86
C ALA A 240 -10.68 6.32 -12.86
N LEU A 241 -10.15 6.15 -11.63
CA LEU A 241 -10.03 7.25 -10.66
C LEU A 241 -9.11 8.36 -11.18
N LYS A 242 -7.98 8.00 -11.80
CA LYS A 242 -7.09 8.96 -12.45
C LYS A 242 -7.81 9.76 -13.53
N ASN A 243 -8.62 9.09 -14.36
CA ASN A 243 -9.42 9.75 -15.40
C ASN A 243 -10.54 10.64 -14.82
N ALA A 244 -11.07 10.30 -13.65
CA ALA A 244 -12.02 11.11 -12.90
C ALA A 244 -11.36 12.25 -12.07
N GLY A 245 -10.04 12.45 -12.19
CA GLY A 245 -9.32 13.50 -11.46
C GLY A 245 -9.05 13.20 -9.98
N ILE A 246 -9.30 11.96 -9.51
CA ILE A 246 -9.09 11.58 -8.11
C ILE A 246 -7.71 10.92 -7.97
N PRO A 247 -6.77 11.55 -7.24
CA PRO A 247 -5.43 10.99 -7.05
C PRO A 247 -5.47 9.81 -6.08
N ALA A 248 -5.47 8.58 -6.61
CA ALA A 248 -5.36 7.35 -5.83
C ALA A 248 -4.16 6.50 -6.29
N SER A 249 -3.30 6.12 -5.35
CA SER A 249 -2.22 5.17 -5.63
C SER A 249 -2.76 3.75 -5.75
N ILE A 250 -2.06 2.88 -6.49
CA ILE A 250 -2.42 1.45 -6.57
C ILE A 250 -2.34 0.76 -5.19
N GLN A 251 -1.48 1.27 -4.30
CA GLN A 251 -1.39 0.78 -2.92
C GLN A 251 -2.64 1.14 -2.12
N THR A 252 -3.14 2.37 -2.26
CA THR A 252 -4.39 2.83 -1.64
C THR A 252 -5.56 1.96 -2.09
N VAL A 253 -5.66 1.67 -3.39
CA VAL A 253 -6.72 0.79 -3.93
C VAL A 253 -6.61 -0.63 -3.37
N ARG A 254 -5.40 -1.19 -3.28
CA ARG A 254 -5.18 -2.51 -2.67
C ARG A 254 -5.55 -2.53 -1.18
N GLN A 255 -5.21 -1.48 -0.45
CA GLN A 255 -5.58 -1.33 0.96
C GLN A 255 -7.09 -1.22 1.14
N ALA A 256 -7.79 -0.42 0.32
CA ALA A 256 -9.24 -0.32 0.33
C ALA A 256 -9.88 -1.69 0.09
N ARG A 257 -9.36 -2.47 -0.87
CA ARG A 257 -9.84 -3.83 -1.13
C ARG A 257 -9.61 -4.77 0.04
N ALA A 258 -8.46 -4.68 0.71
CA ALA A 258 -8.19 -5.46 1.91
C ALA A 258 -9.17 -5.09 3.06
N LEU A 259 -9.49 -3.81 3.21
CA LEU A 259 -10.47 -3.33 4.19
C LEU A 259 -11.89 -3.81 3.86
N PHE A 260 -12.30 -3.74 2.60
CA PHE A 260 -13.59 -4.27 2.14
C PHE A 260 -13.73 -5.77 2.44
N ASN A 261 -12.66 -6.55 2.22
CA ASN A 261 -12.64 -7.98 2.50
C ASN A 261 -12.51 -8.30 4.00
N THR A 262 -12.26 -7.31 4.86
CA THR A 262 -12.15 -7.53 6.30
C THR A 262 -13.54 -7.80 6.86
N GLN A 263 -13.73 -8.94 7.51
CA GLN A 263 -14.98 -9.29 8.19
C GLN A 263 -14.79 -9.27 9.70
N PRO A 264 -15.35 -8.28 10.40
CA PRO A 264 -15.43 -8.32 11.86
C PRO A 264 -16.20 -9.57 12.31
N SER A 265 -15.68 -10.24 13.34
CA SER A 265 -16.34 -11.40 13.95
C SER A 265 -17.68 -11.01 14.59
N GLN A 266 -18.58 -11.99 14.77
CA GLN A 266 -19.88 -11.73 15.38
C GLN A 266 -19.75 -11.13 16.79
N ARG A 267 -18.82 -11.64 17.60
CA ARG A 267 -18.53 -11.10 18.93
C ARG A 267 -18.11 -9.62 18.90
N GLN A 268 -17.33 -9.22 17.91
CA GLN A 268 -16.94 -7.81 17.73
C GLN A 268 -18.13 -6.94 17.32
N LYS A 269 -18.99 -7.43 16.43
CA LYS A 269 -20.23 -6.75 16.02
C LYS A 269 -21.19 -6.56 17.20
N ASP A 270 -21.41 -7.61 17.98
CA ASP A 270 -22.31 -7.59 19.13
C ASP A 270 -21.81 -6.61 20.21
N TRP A 271 -20.51 -6.66 20.52
CA TRP A 271 -19.90 -5.72 21.45
C TRP A 271 -20.00 -4.27 20.95
N PHE A 272 -19.71 -4.03 19.67
CA PHE A 272 -19.79 -2.69 19.09
C PHE A 272 -21.24 -2.16 19.11
N ALA A 273 -22.22 -2.97 18.71
CA ALA A 273 -23.63 -2.60 18.72
C ALA A 273 -24.15 -2.28 20.13
N ALA A 274 -23.66 -3.00 21.15
CA ALA A 274 -24.05 -2.75 22.54
C ALA A 274 -23.46 -1.44 23.11
N ASN A 275 -22.26 -1.04 22.68
CA ASN A 275 -21.51 0.07 23.28
C ASN A 275 -21.56 1.38 22.47
N TRP A 276 -21.68 1.28 21.14
CA TRP A 276 -21.64 2.43 20.24
C TRP A 276 -22.74 3.48 20.48
N PRO A 277 -24.02 3.11 20.72
CA PRO A 277 -25.10 4.09 20.91
C PRO A 277 -24.94 5.01 22.12
N GLU A 278 -24.24 4.56 23.17
CA GLU A 278 -23.92 5.40 24.32
C GLU A 278 -22.73 6.32 24.01
N VAL A 279 -21.72 5.79 23.31
CA VAL A 279 -20.50 6.52 22.98
C VAL A 279 -20.78 7.73 22.09
N CYS A 280 -21.62 7.55 21.07
CA CYS A 280 -21.89 8.59 20.07
C CYS A 280 -22.74 9.76 20.60
N LYS A 281 -23.47 9.57 21.71
CA LYS A 281 -24.34 10.60 22.30
C LYS A 281 -23.63 11.57 23.25
N LEU A 282 -22.48 11.18 23.78
CA LEU A 282 -21.88 11.85 24.93
C LEU A 282 -20.79 12.87 24.57
N MET A 283 -20.25 12.86 23.36
CA MET A 283 -18.99 13.56 23.05
C MET A 283 -18.99 14.25 21.69
N ASN A 284 -18.15 15.28 21.57
CA ASN A 284 -18.11 16.19 20.42
C ASN A 284 -17.00 15.86 19.40
N THR A 285 -16.00 15.02 19.75
CA THR A 285 -14.87 14.73 18.85
C THR A 285 -14.69 13.24 18.54
N ARG A 286 -14.30 12.94 17.29
CA ARG A 286 -14.04 11.57 16.81
C ARG A 286 -12.95 10.86 17.61
N GLY A 287 -11.94 11.59 18.10
CA GLY A 287 -10.88 11.05 18.96
C GLY A 287 -11.42 10.56 20.30
N GLN A 288 -12.28 11.36 20.95
CA GLN A 288 -12.93 10.99 22.21
C GLN A 288 -13.88 9.80 22.04
N TRP A 289 -14.59 9.70 20.91
CA TRP A 289 -15.42 8.52 20.61
C TRP A 289 -14.61 7.23 20.60
N LEU A 290 -13.47 7.23 19.89
CA LEU A 290 -12.59 6.07 19.79
C LEU A 290 -12.01 5.68 21.14
N GLU A 291 -11.53 6.65 21.90
CA GLU A 291 -10.95 6.44 23.22
C GLU A 291 -11.96 5.82 24.19
N MET A 292 -13.16 6.41 24.27
CA MET A 292 -14.20 5.90 25.15
C MET A 292 -14.71 4.53 24.71
N LEU A 293 -14.93 4.32 23.41
CA LEU A 293 -15.33 3.01 22.87
C LEU A 293 -14.30 1.94 23.24
N LEU A 294 -13.01 2.22 23.01
CA LEU A 294 -11.94 1.27 23.24
C LEU A 294 -11.69 0.96 24.72
N ASN A 295 -12.13 1.82 25.63
CA ASN A 295 -12.07 1.64 27.08
C ASN A 295 -13.29 0.93 27.67
N ARG A 296 -14.31 0.58 26.86
CA ARG A 296 -15.49 -0.14 27.36
C ARG A 296 -15.16 -1.57 27.80
N PRO A 297 -15.79 -2.06 28.88
CA PRO A 297 -15.56 -3.41 29.39
C PRO A 297 -15.98 -4.48 28.37
N GLY A 298 -15.37 -5.66 28.47
CA GLY A 298 -15.70 -6.80 27.61
C GLY A 298 -15.22 -6.70 26.16
N ARG A 299 -14.35 -5.72 25.84
CA ARG A 299 -13.81 -5.51 24.49
C ARG A 299 -13.13 -6.77 23.95
N PRO A 300 -13.57 -7.32 22.80
CA PRO A 300 -12.85 -8.40 22.13
C PRO A 300 -11.54 -7.88 21.50
N PRO A 301 -10.51 -8.74 21.34
CA PRO A 301 -9.32 -8.37 20.58
C PRO A 301 -9.72 -8.02 19.14
N MET A 302 -9.14 -6.95 18.60
CA MET A 302 -9.53 -6.43 17.29
C MET A 302 -8.37 -5.69 16.62
N THR A 303 -8.25 -5.90 15.31
CA THR A 303 -7.24 -5.23 14.48
C THR A 303 -7.73 -3.87 13.99
N THR A 304 -6.80 -3.02 13.51
CA THR A 304 -7.16 -1.72 12.92
C THR A 304 -8.18 -1.84 11.77
N PRO A 305 -8.01 -2.76 10.80
CA PRO A 305 -9.02 -2.99 9.76
C PRO A 305 -10.40 -3.35 10.31
N GLU A 306 -10.48 -4.22 11.32
CA GLU A 306 -11.75 -4.68 11.91
C GLU A 306 -12.50 -3.54 12.60
N LEU A 307 -11.80 -2.75 13.43
CA LEU A 307 -12.41 -1.60 14.10
C LEU A 307 -12.86 -0.54 13.09
N TRP A 308 -12.02 -0.23 12.11
CA TRP A 308 -12.35 0.72 11.08
C TRP A 308 -13.59 0.27 10.29
N ARG A 309 -13.71 -1.04 10.01
CA ARG A 309 -14.88 -1.60 9.32
C ARG A 309 -16.16 -1.46 10.14
N LEU A 310 -16.12 -1.73 11.45
CA LEU A 310 -17.27 -1.54 12.35
C LEU A 310 -17.75 -0.07 12.38
N LEU A 311 -16.81 0.88 12.44
CA LEU A 311 -17.10 2.31 12.40
C LEU A 311 -17.67 2.74 11.03
N HIS A 312 -17.08 2.24 9.95
CA HIS A 312 -17.54 2.49 8.58
C HIS A 312 -18.96 1.97 8.37
N ASP A 313 -19.26 0.75 8.81
CA ASP A 313 -20.59 0.13 8.71
C ASP A 313 -21.63 0.87 9.56
N ALA A 314 -21.21 1.57 10.62
CA ALA A 314 -22.04 2.46 11.42
C ALA A 314 -22.11 3.90 10.87
N HIS A 315 -21.68 4.13 9.63
CA HIS A 315 -21.65 5.42 8.95
C HIS A 315 -20.82 6.51 9.66
N VAL A 316 -19.78 6.09 10.40
CA VAL A 316 -18.88 7.01 11.10
C VAL A 316 -17.67 7.30 10.22
N ASN A 317 -17.53 8.54 9.79
CA ASN A 317 -16.40 8.94 8.95
C ASN A 317 -15.13 9.14 9.80
N VAL A 318 -14.30 8.10 9.91
CA VAL A 318 -13.03 8.11 10.66
C VAL A 318 -11.92 7.61 9.75
N GLY A 319 -10.79 8.34 9.71
CA GLY A 319 -9.61 7.89 8.97
C GLY A 319 -8.94 6.66 9.61
N ILE A 320 -8.47 5.71 8.79
CA ILE A 320 -7.80 4.49 9.27
C ILE A 320 -6.57 4.77 10.16
N SER A 321 -5.85 5.86 9.89
CA SER A 321 -4.71 6.30 10.68
C SER A 321 -5.11 6.69 12.11
N MET A 322 -6.29 7.29 12.30
CA MET A 322 -6.81 7.65 13.61
C MET A 322 -7.18 6.40 14.41
N VAL A 323 -7.82 5.43 13.76
CA VAL A 323 -8.12 4.12 14.36
C VAL A 323 -6.85 3.40 14.80
N ARG A 324 -5.80 3.41 13.97
CA ARG A 324 -4.49 2.83 14.30
C ARG A 324 -3.89 3.48 15.55
N LYS A 325 -3.87 4.82 15.59
CA LYS A 325 -3.35 5.58 16.73
C LYS A 325 -4.11 5.23 18.01
N ALA A 326 -5.45 5.22 17.96
CA ALA A 326 -6.28 4.91 19.11
C ALA A 326 -6.05 3.48 19.65
N LEU A 327 -6.00 2.47 18.78
CA LEU A 327 -5.71 1.09 19.20
C LEU A 327 -4.32 0.95 19.83
N MET A 328 -3.29 1.59 19.27
CA MET A 328 -1.94 1.57 19.84
C MET A 328 -1.92 2.19 21.24
N LEU A 329 -2.60 3.33 21.43
CA LEU A 329 -2.64 4.02 22.72
C LEU A 329 -3.34 3.19 23.81
N VAL A 330 -4.38 2.42 23.45
CA VAL A 330 -5.10 1.59 24.42
C VAL A 330 -4.40 0.26 24.71
N ILE A 331 -3.67 -0.31 23.74
CA ILE A 331 -2.86 -1.53 23.94
C ILE A 331 -1.63 -1.23 24.82
N ALA A 332 -1.12 0.00 24.80
CA ALA A 332 0.10 0.40 25.50
C ALA A 332 -0.08 0.78 26.98
N GLN A 333 -1.16 0.39 27.66
CA GLN A 333 -1.48 0.92 29.00
C GLN A 333 -1.44 -0.15 30.10
N PRO A 334 -0.28 -0.40 30.75
CA PRO A 334 -0.25 -0.95 32.10
C PRO A 334 -0.62 0.15 33.10
N THR A 335 -1.64 -0.07 33.92
CA THR A 335 -2.14 0.84 34.97
C THR A 335 -1.02 1.37 35.89
N ALA A 336 0.00 0.54 36.17
CA ALA A 336 1.16 0.92 36.97
C ALA A 336 2.03 2.04 36.35
N GLN A 337 2.05 2.19 35.03
CA GLN A 337 2.79 3.27 34.37
C GLN A 337 2.09 4.63 34.55
N ARG A 338 0.75 4.65 34.56
CA ARG A 338 -0.03 5.87 34.79
C ARG A 338 0.19 6.44 36.19
N GLU A 339 0.11 5.58 37.19
CA GLU A 339 0.33 5.95 38.59
C GLU A 339 1.74 6.52 38.79
N ARG A 340 2.74 5.91 38.14
CA ARG A 340 4.12 6.41 38.15
C ARG A 340 4.24 7.80 37.51
N VAL A 341 3.64 8.04 36.34
CA VAL A 341 3.66 9.38 35.71
C VAL A 341 2.99 10.42 36.62
N ALA A 342 1.81 10.11 37.19
CA ALA A 342 1.10 11.00 38.08
C ALA A 342 1.91 11.32 39.36
N GLN A 343 2.56 10.32 39.94
CA GLN A 343 3.42 10.49 41.12
C GLN A 343 4.60 11.42 40.83
N HIS A 344 5.34 11.19 39.74
CA HIS A 344 6.45 12.07 39.35
C HIS A 344 5.97 13.47 39.01
N TRP A 345 4.83 13.61 38.32
CA TRP A 345 4.26 14.90 37.99
C TRP A 345 3.93 15.75 39.22
N GLN A 346 3.35 15.14 40.26
CA GLN A 346 3.04 15.81 41.52
C GLN A 346 4.29 16.25 42.30
N GLN A 347 5.42 15.55 42.14
CA GLN A 347 6.68 15.90 42.79
C GLN A 347 7.42 17.06 42.11
N ILE A 348 7.14 17.34 40.84
CA ILE A 348 7.84 18.37 40.08
C ILE A 348 7.13 19.72 40.22
N GLY A 349 7.84 20.72 40.76
CA GLY A 349 7.38 22.12 40.79
C GLY A 349 6.63 22.53 42.04
N THR A 350 6.72 21.75 43.12
CA THR A 350 6.11 22.06 44.44
C THR A 350 6.70 23.30 45.12
N GLU A 351 7.88 23.76 44.72
CA GLU A 351 8.64 24.79 45.44
C GLU A 351 8.90 26.09 44.62
N GLY A 352 8.28 26.27 43.44
CA GLY A 352 8.50 27.50 42.66
C GLY A 352 7.68 27.65 41.37
N ARG A 353 7.68 28.86 40.80
CA ARG A 353 7.02 29.17 39.52
C ARG A 353 7.82 28.60 38.35
N ILE A 354 7.53 27.36 37.97
CA ILE A 354 8.10 26.68 36.79
C ILE A 354 7.16 26.79 35.58
N THR A 355 7.71 26.97 34.37
CA THR A 355 6.88 26.92 33.15
C THR A 355 6.43 25.50 32.85
N LEU A 356 5.24 25.34 32.25
CA LEU A 356 4.68 24.02 31.91
C LEU A 356 5.66 23.18 31.05
N VAL A 357 6.34 23.81 30.09
CA VAL A 357 7.34 23.15 29.24
C VAL A 357 8.56 22.67 30.04
N LYS A 358 9.04 23.44 31.01
CA LYS A 358 10.14 23.01 31.87
C LYS A 358 9.70 21.88 32.83
N ARG A 359 8.47 21.96 33.35
CA ARG A 359 7.87 20.90 34.19
C ARG A 359 7.79 19.58 33.43
N LEU A 360 7.31 19.61 32.19
CA LEU A 360 7.27 18.45 31.28
C LEU A 360 8.67 17.93 30.94
N TRP A 361 9.63 18.83 30.70
CA TRP A 361 11.02 18.44 30.47
C TRP A 361 11.63 17.71 31.67
N LEU A 362 11.40 18.21 32.90
CA LEU A 362 11.85 17.53 34.13
C LEU A 362 11.19 16.16 34.28
N LEU A 363 9.92 16.03 33.93
CA LEU A 363 9.20 14.75 33.95
C LEU A 363 9.85 13.76 32.97
N LEU A 364 10.18 14.21 31.76
CA LEU A 364 10.90 13.39 30.78
C LEU A 364 12.28 12.97 31.30
N CYS A 365 13.02 13.85 31.98
CA CYS A 365 14.30 13.51 32.60
C CYS A 365 14.17 12.49 33.74
N GLN A 366 13.15 12.58 34.59
CA GLN A 366 12.92 11.61 35.66
C GLN A 366 12.52 10.24 35.12
N LEU A 367 11.86 10.21 33.96
CA LEU A 367 11.36 8.99 33.32
C LEU A 367 12.25 8.44 32.20
N ASP A 368 13.43 9.03 31.94
CA ASP A 368 14.34 8.66 30.84
C ASP A 368 14.75 7.17 30.87
N ASN A 369 14.91 6.62 32.08
CA ASN A 369 15.25 5.21 32.29
C ASN A 369 14.03 4.30 32.53
N SER A 370 12.82 4.81 32.33
CA SER A 370 11.59 4.03 32.42
C SER A 370 11.18 3.55 31.02
N ASP A 371 10.57 2.37 30.92
CA ASP A 371 9.94 1.86 29.68
C ASP A 371 8.67 2.67 29.28
N ILE A 372 8.60 3.95 29.67
CA ILE A 372 7.45 4.83 29.46
C ILE A 372 7.79 5.81 28.34
N THR A 373 7.08 5.66 27.23
CA THR A 373 7.20 6.52 26.05
C THR A 373 6.54 7.89 26.29
N TRP A 374 6.99 8.91 25.56
CA TRP A 374 6.42 10.26 25.62
C TRP A 374 4.91 10.29 25.31
N THR A 375 4.43 9.41 24.43
CA THR A 375 2.99 9.26 24.12
C THR A 375 2.19 8.77 25.33
N GLN A 376 2.76 7.86 26.13
CA GLN A 376 2.12 7.37 27.35
C GLN A 376 2.11 8.46 28.43
N ILE A 377 3.18 9.26 28.53
CA ILE A 377 3.23 10.40 29.45
C ILE A 377 2.17 11.43 29.11
N HIS A 378 2.07 11.83 27.84
CA HIS A 378 1.08 12.81 27.39
C HIS A 378 -0.36 12.37 27.69
N LEU A 379 -0.66 11.10 27.41
CA LEU A 379 -1.97 10.53 27.67
C LEU A 379 -2.27 10.42 29.16
N ALA A 380 -1.31 10.00 29.98
CA ALA A 380 -1.48 9.91 31.44
C ALA A 380 -1.75 11.29 32.08
N LEU A 381 -1.10 12.35 31.60
CA LEU A 381 -1.36 13.71 32.06
C LEU A 381 -2.76 14.19 31.65
N LYS A 382 -3.19 13.90 30.42
CA LYS A 382 -4.53 14.25 29.94
C LYS A 382 -5.63 13.54 30.73
N GLU A 383 -5.45 12.26 31.05
CA GLU A 383 -6.36 11.49 31.92
C GLU A 383 -6.40 12.04 33.36
N ALA A 384 -5.27 12.57 33.86
CA ALA A 384 -5.20 13.25 35.15
C ALA A 384 -5.84 14.65 35.17
N GLY A 385 -6.41 15.11 34.04
CA GLY A 385 -7.06 16.41 33.92
C GLY A 385 -6.10 17.57 33.66
N GLU A 386 -4.83 17.30 33.29
CA GLU A 386 -3.85 18.33 32.97
C GLU A 386 -3.98 18.79 31.51
N GLU A 387 -4.13 20.09 31.30
CA GLU A 387 -4.26 20.68 29.96
C GLU A 387 -2.88 20.84 29.28
N VAL A 388 -2.37 19.75 28.72
CA VAL A 388 -1.12 19.74 27.94
C VAL A 388 -1.42 19.64 26.44
N SER A 389 -1.16 20.71 25.69
CA SER A 389 -1.27 20.70 24.23
C SER A 389 -0.12 19.94 23.56
N ASP A 390 -0.38 19.39 22.36
CA ASP A 390 0.63 18.69 21.54
C ASP A 390 1.87 19.57 21.32
N ALA A 391 1.67 20.86 21.00
CA ALA A 391 2.76 21.81 20.80
C ALA A 391 3.63 22.00 22.05
N THR A 392 3.02 22.02 23.24
CA THR A 392 3.76 22.14 24.51
C THR A 392 4.62 20.90 24.76
N MET A 393 4.06 19.72 24.48
CA MET A 393 4.78 18.45 24.59
C MET A 393 5.95 18.37 23.58
N ASP A 394 5.74 18.80 22.34
CA ASP A 394 6.77 18.84 21.31
C ASP A 394 7.94 19.75 21.68
N HIS A 395 7.66 20.93 22.25
CA HIS A 395 8.71 21.83 22.74
C HIS A 395 9.51 21.22 23.90
N ALA A 396 8.86 20.54 24.84
CA ALA A 396 9.52 19.85 25.95
C ALA A 396 10.38 18.68 25.45
N LEU A 397 9.87 17.89 24.49
CA LEU A 397 10.58 16.77 23.87
C LEU A 397 11.79 17.23 23.05
N ALA A 398 11.63 18.33 22.29
CA ALA A 398 12.72 18.93 21.54
C ALA A 398 13.81 19.46 22.49
N ALA A 399 13.43 20.09 23.61
CA ALA A 399 14.39 20.46 24.66
C ALA A 399 15.09 19.23 25.22
N PHE A 400 14.35 18.20 25.62
CA PHE A 400 14.88 16.95 26.16
C PHE A 400 15.96 16.32 25.27
N ARG A 401 15.71 16.24 23.97
CA ARG A 401 16.64 15.70 22.97
C ARG A 401 17.81 16.61 22.62
N THR A 402 17.74 17.90 22.97
CA THR A 402 18.78 18.86 22.60
C THR A 402 20.02 18.65 23.47
N GLN A 403 21.15 18.32 22.86
CA GLN A 403 22.43 18.28 23.57
C GLN A 403 23.00 19.69 23.76
N ILE A 404 23.47 20.00 24.97
CA ILE A 404 24.20 21.23 25.26
C ILE A 404 25.67 20.88 25.44
N LYS A 405 26.55 21.58 24.74
CA LYS A 405 28.00 21.41 24.88
C LYS A 405 28.57 22.23 26.06
N ALA A 406 29.76 21.86 26.52
CA ALA A 406 30.39 22.50 27.67
C ALA A 406 30.76 23.97 27.42
N ASP A 407 31.18 24.31 26.21
CA ASP A 407 31.44 25.69 25.75
C ASP A 407 30.18 26.55 25.75
N GLU A 408 29.04 26.00 25.31
CA GLU A 408 27.74 26.68 25.33
C GLU A 408 27.28 26.99 26.77
N LEU A 409 27.52 26.05 27.70
CA LEU A 409 27.26 26.25 29.14
C LEU A 409 28.19 27.29 29.78
N ALA A 410 29.47 27.26 29.42
CA ALA A 410 30.44 28.24 29.91
C ALA A 410 30.07 29.65 29.45
N TRP A 411 29.65 29.78 28.18
CA TRP A 411 29.19 31.04 27.61
C TRP A 411 27.98 31.62 28.35
N ILE A 412 26.89 30.85 28.53
CA ILE A 412 25.68 31.39 29.16
C ILE A 412 25.96 31.82 30.61
N ARG A 413 26.78 31.07 31.35
CA ARG A 413 27.19 31.41 32.72
C ARG A 413 27.99 32.71 32.77
N ALA A 414 28.89 32.94 31.82
CA ALA A 414 29.70 34.16 31.76
C ALA A 414 28.89 35.40 31.33
N VAL A 415 27.90 35.22 30.44
CA VAL A 415 27.21 36.33 29.78
C VAL A 415 25.91 36.75 30.47
N HIS A 416 25.13 35.83 31.05
CA HIS A 416 23.77 36.15 31.48
C HIS A 416 23.68 37.22 32.59
N HIS A 417 24.71 37.34 33.45
CA HIS A 417 24.81 38.38 34.49
C HIS A 417 25.13 39.77 33.93
N ARG A 418 25.64 39.87 32.69
CA ARG A 418 26.02 41.14 32.05
C ARG A 418 24.86 41.85 31.38
N ILE A 419 23.69 41.20 31.34
CA ILE A 419 22.49 41.73 30.69
C ILE A 419 21.71 42.58 31.69
N PRO A 420 21.35 43.83 31.36
CA PRO A 420 20.65 44.74 32.27
C PRO A 420 19.36 44.14 32.84
N GLU A 421 19.16 44.23 34.16
CA GLU A 421 17.99 43.67 34.83
C GLU A 421 16.69 44.45 34.56
N GLN A 422 16.80 45.73 34.19
CA GLN A 422 15.69 46.67 34.00
C GLN A 422 14.91 46.49 32.69
N GLU A 423 15.34 45.57 31.82
CA GLU A 423 14.66 45.32 30.54
C GLU A 423 13.54 44.27 30.62
N THR A 424 12.66 44.26 29.61
CA THR A 424 11.70 43.16 29.44
C THR A 424 12.43 41.83 29.18
N GLU A 425 11.88 40.71 29.64
CA GLU A 425 12.49 39.37 29.43
C GLU A 425 12.79 39.08 27.95
N ARG A 426 11.93 39.54 27.04
CA ARG A 426 12.18 39.45 25.59
C ARG A 426 13.45 40.19 25.18
N ASN A 427 13.62 41.44 25.63
CA ASN A 427 14.77 42.26 25.26
C ASN A 427 16.06 41.73 25.89
N LYS A 428 15.99 41.21 27.12
CA LYS A 428 17.10 40.48 27.75
C LYS A 428 17.55 39.29 26.90
N ILE A 429 16.61 38.51 26.37
CA ILE A 429 16.95 37.38 25.47
C ILE A 429 17.55 37.89 24.16
N ILE A 430 17.03 38.98 23.59
CA ILE A 430 17.61 39.59 22.37
C ILE A 430 19.05 40.05 22.62
N ALA A 431 19.30 40.74 23.74
CA ALA A 431 20.64 41.16 24.15
C ALA A 431 21.57 39.97 24.36
N LEU A 432 21.08 38.89 24.98
CA LEU A 432 21.82 37.63 25.14
C LEU A 432 22.23 37.03 23.79
N LEU A 433 21.28 36.93 22.86
CA LEU A 433 21.48 36.34 21.54
C LEU A 433 22.42 37.17 20.65
N ARG A 434 22.56 38.47 20.93
CA ARG A 434 23.48 39.39 20.24
C ARG A 434 24.86 39.48 20.88
N HIS A 435 25.04 38.93 22.08
CA HIS A 435 26.32 39.01 22.75
C HIS A 435 27.39 38.20 22.01
N GLU A 436 28.61 38.72 21.98
CA GLU A 436 29.75 38.04 21.36
C GLU A 436 29.93 36.63 21.92
N GLY A 437 30.29 35.70 21.03
CA GLY A 437 30.44 34.29 21.35
C GLY A 437 29.15 33.50 21.50
N CYS A 438 27.98 34.06 21.13
CA CYS A 438 26.72 33.31 21.13
C CYS A 438 26.84 32.03 20.26
N PRO A 439 26.54 30.84 20.82
CA PRO A 439 26.61 29.59 20.07
C PRO A 439 25.70 29.61 18.83
N LYS A 440 26.25 29.27 17.66
CA LYS A 440 25.50 29.10 16.41
C LYS A 440 25.61 27.64 15.93
N PRO A 441 24.51 26.97 15.53
CA PRO A 441 23.12 27.44 15.52
C PRO A 441 22.44 27.33 16.89
N ILE A 442 21.64 28.34 17.23
CA ILE A 442 20.77 28.36 18.41
C ILE A 442 19.30 28.17 18.04
N THR A 443 18.72 27.07 18.51
CA THR A 443 17.29 26.75 18.38
C THR A 443 16.53 27.17 19.64
N ALA A 444 15.20 27.29 19.55
CA ALA A 444 14.37 27.61 20.72
C ALA A 444 14.58 26.63 21.87
N SER A 445 14.63 25.32 21.56
CA SER A 445 14.88 24.24 22.51
C SER A 445 16.25 24.32 23.18
N LYS A 446 17.30 24.71 22.43
CA LYS A 446 18.65 24.91 22.98
C LYS A 446 18.69 26.12 23.91
N LEU A 447 18.10 27.24 23.50
CA LEU A 447 18.05 28.46 24.30
C LEU A 447 17.25 28.25 25.60
N LEU A 448 16.11 27.57 25.53
CA LEU A 448 15.33 27.16 26.71
C LEU A 448 16.23 26.43 27.72
N ARG A 449 16.95 25.39 27.27
CA ARG A 449 17.82 24.62 28.15
C ARG A 449 18.96 25.45 28.74
N LEU A 450 19.60 26.31 27.95
CA LEU A 450 20.66 27.19 28.43
C LEU A 450 20.14 28.16 29.51
N LEU A 451 18.98 28.77 29.30
CA LEU A 451 18.35 29.67 30.28
C LEU A 451 17.97 28.93 31.57
N TRP A 452 17.46 27.70 31.48
CA TRP A 452 17.18 26.89 32.66
C TRP A 452 18.43 26.57 33.49
N THR A 453 19.60 26.43 32.85
CA THR A 453 20.86 26.17 33.58
C THR A 453 21.34 27.36 34.43
N VAL A 454 20.86 28.56 34.12
CA VAL A 454 21.13 29.79 34.88
C VAL A 454 19.90 30.25 35.69
N GLY A 455 18.93 29.35 35.89
CA GLY A 455 17.75 29.61 36.73
C GLY A 455 16.71 30.54 36.11
N ARG A 456 16.76 30.80 34.80
CA ARG A 456 15.77 31.66 34.11
C ARG A 456 14.70 30.82 33.42
N ASP A 457 13.47 30.95 33.90
CA ASP A 457 12.30 30.24 33.36
C ASP A 457 11.46 31.16 32.48
N VAL A 458 11.63 31.02 31.17
CA VAL A 458 10.96 31.86 30.17
C VAL A 458 9.99 31.05 29.32
N SER A 459 8.89 31.69 28.90
CA SER A 459 7.90 31.08 28.01
C SER A 459 8.48 30.83 26.61
N VAL A 460 8.00 29.77 25.94
CA VAL A 460 8.44 29.43 24.57
C VAL A 460 8.09 30.55 23.59
N GLY A 461 6.92 31.17 23.74
CA GLY A 461 6.50 32.29 22.90
C GLY A 461 7.50 33.44 22.93
N THR A 462 7.95 33.85 24.12
CA THR A 462 8.96 34.90 24.29
C THR A 462 10.27 34.57 23.57
N ILE A 463 10.73 33.32 23.66
CA ILE A 463 11.95 32.85 22.99
C ILE A 463 11.80 32.83 21.48
N LEU A 464 10.67 32.34 20.96
CA LEU A 464 10.40 32.31 19.52
C LEU A 464 10.34 33.72 18.93
N THR A 465 9.69 34.66 19.64
CA THR A 465 9.66 36.07 19.23
C THR A 465 11.07 36.68 19.23
N ALA A 466 11.88 36.44 20.26
CA ALA A 466 13.24 36.96 20.32
C ALA A 466 14.14 36.40 19.20
N LEU A 467 14.07 35.08 18.95
CA LEU A 467 14.81 34.44 17.85
C LEU A 467 14.38 34.97 16.48
N ARG A 468 13.08 35.23 16.28
CA ARG A 468 12.58 35.84 15.05
C ARG A 468 13.15 37.23 14.83
N ILE A 469 13.13 38.09 15.87
CA ILE A 469 13.66 39.46 15.80
C ILE A 469 15.16 39.46 15.48
N VAL A 470 15.94 38.58 16.10
CA VAL A 470 17.38 38.48 15.84
C VAL A 470 17.68 37.97 14.43
N ARG A 471 16.82 37.10 13.86
CA ARG A 471 16.98 36.59 12.49
C ARG A 471 16.51 37.55 11.39
N GLN A 472 15.55 38.43 11.69
CA GLN A 472 14.97 39.36 10.73
C GLN A 472 15.76 40.67 10.57
N GLN A 473 16.80 40.90 11.36
CA GLN A 473 17.74 41.98 11.12
C GLN A 473 18.89 41.47 10.26
N PRO A 474 19.00 41.91 8.98
CA PRO A 474 20.16 41.59 8.18
C PRO A 474 21.39 42.30 8.77
N GLU A 475 22.47 41.55 8.98
CA GLU A 475 23.82 42.12 8.83
C GLU A 475 23.87 42.74 7.43
N ALA A 476 24.31 43.99 7.33
CA ALA A 476 24.33 44.74 6.09
C ALA A 476 25.07 43.97 4.96
N ASP A 477 24.45 43.98 3.77
CA ASP A 477 24.94 43.63 2.43
C ASP A 477 25.72 42.33 2.23
N ILE A 478 25.10 41.33 1.57
CA ILE A 478 25.41 40.83 0.20
C ILE A 478 24.14 40.10 -0.34
N PRO A 479 23.67 40.35 -1.58
CA PRO A 479 22.60 39.56 -2.18
C PRO A 479 23.20 38.33 -2.87
N ASP A 480 22.73 37.12 -2.55
CA ASP A 480 22.35 36.17 -3.61
C ASP A 480 21.58 34.94 -3.09
N ASP A 481 20.56 34.64 -3.89
CA ASP A 481 20.07 33.36 -4.33
C ASP A 481 19.30 32.35 -3.43
N ASP A 482 18.41 31.72 -4.17
CA ASP A 482 17.30 30.82 -3.93
C ASP A 482 17.47 29.67 -2.93
N ASN A 483 16.29 29.23 -2.48
CA ASN A 483 15.92 28.03 -1.72
C ASN A 483 15.96 28.16 -0.18
N ARG A 484 14.77 28.19 0.43
CA ARG A 484 14.20 26.99 1.08
C ARG A 484 12.92 27.27 1.91
N ILE A 485 11.89 26.48 1.57
CA ILE A 485 11.06 25.66 2.48
C ILE A 485 9.94 26.36 3.28
N VAL A 486 8.73 26.25 2.71
CA VAL A 486 7.46 25.80 3.31
C VAL A 486 7.17 26.23 4.76
N GLU A 487 6.44 27.34 4.91
CA GLU A 487 5.58 27.58 6.07
C GLU A 487 4.30 26.75 5.92
N MET A 488 4.15 25.74 6.78
CA MET A 488 2.88 25.03 6.97
C MET A 488 1.99 25.88 7.87
N VAL A 489 1.03 26.58 7.26
CA VAL A 489 -0.13 27.17 7.95
C VAL A 489 -1.01 26.01 8.41
N LEU A 490 -1.21 25.89 9.73
CA LEU A 490 -2.26 25.06 10.30
C LEU A 490 -3.49 25.94 10.47
N ASP A 491 -4.39 25.89 9.49
CA ASP A 491 -5.77 26.34 9.65
C ASP A 491 -6.47 25.38 10.63
N MET A 492 -6.91 25.93 11.75
CA MET A 492 -7.88 25.29 12.64
C MET A 492 -9.28 25.63 12.12
N GLU A 493 -9.92 24.72 11.38
CA GLU A 493 -11.35 24.80 11.12
C GLU A 493 -12.13 24.33 12.34
N GLU A 494 -12.77 25.28 13.02
CA GLU A 494 -13.79 25.07 14.04
C GLU A 494 -15.17 25.04 13.35
N GLN A 495 -15.78 23.88 13.18
CA GLN A 495 -17.17 23.80 12.71
C GLN A 495 -18.13 24.01 13.88
N ARG A 496 -18.89 25.11 13.84
CA ARG A 496 -20.09 25.29 14.66
C ARG A 496 -21.21 24.37 14.16
N PRO A 497 -22.02 23.80 15.06
CA PRO A 497 -23.22 23.06 14.63
C PRO A 497 -24.25 24.02 14.04
N ALA A 498 -24.85 23.61 12.92
CA ALA A 498 -26.09 24.19 12.43
C ALA A 498 -27.17 24.06 13.52
N SER A 499 -27.76 25.19 13.90
CA SER A 499 -28.96 25.23 14.76
C SER A 499 -30.20 24.96 13.89
N PRO A 500 -31.33 24.58 14.52
CA PRO A 500 -32.26 23.53 14.05
C PRO A 500 -32.99 23.77 12.74
#